data_AF-A0A2T1LQK1-F1
#
_entry.id   AF-A0A2T1LQK1-F1
#
_cell.length_a   1.000
_cell.length_b   1.000
_cell.length_c   1.000
_cell.angle_alpha   90.00
_cell.angle_beta   90.00
_cell.angle_gamma   90.00
#
_symmetry.space_group_name_H-M   'P 1'
#
loop_
_entity.id
_entity.type
_entity.pdbx_description
1 polymer ?
#
loop_
_entity_poly.entity_id
_entity_poly.type
_entity_poly.pdbx_seq_one_letter_code
_entity_poly.pdbx_strand_id
1 'polypeptide(L)' 'MPEIILKEEETKSFSDIYPFELFQLIDGEGIWTKVHQKYARRIDQRWSSGKCFQPDQIVTLLISNTAEDD' A
#
# COMPACT_ATOMS: atom_id res chain seq x y z
N MET A 1 -0.03 -18.20 14.88
CA MET A 1 -0.05 -17.40 13.64
C MET A 1 0.69 -16.12 13.94
N PRO A 2 1.65 -15.67 13.12
CA PRO A 2 2.31 -14.39 13.36
C PRO A 2 1.27 -13.27 13.27
N GLU A 3 1.16 -12.50 14.34
CA GLU A 3 0.27 -11.36 14.46
C GLU A 3 1.02 -10.16 13.86
N ILE A 4 0.56 -9.65 12.71
CA ILE A 4 1.16 -8.47 12.08
C ILE A 4 0.68 -7.26 12.87
N ILE A 5 1.49 -6.83 13.84
CA ILE A 5 1.23 -5.61 14.62
C ILE A 5 1.69 -4.41 13.76
N LEU A 6 0.77 -3.84 12.99
CA LEU A 6 0.98 -2.61 12.25
C LEU A 6 0.96 -1.42 13.22
N LYS A 7 2.13 -0.88 13.60
CA LYS A 7 2.21 0.42 14.30
C LYS A 7 3.45 1.20 13.88
N GLU A 8 3.27 1.97 12.83
CA GLU A 8 3.63 3.38 12.66
C GLU A 8 2.99 3.80 11.32
N GLU A 9 1.75 4.28 11.40
CA GLU A 9 0.97 4.68 10.23
C GLU A 9 1.43 6.07 9.78
N GLU A 10 2.39 6.13 8.85
CA GLU A 10 2.77 7.41 8.25
C GLU A 10 1.73 7.80 7.18
N THR A 11 0.99 8.87 7.45
CA THR A 11 0.01 9.42 6.51
C THR A 11 0.73 10.26 5.45
N LYS A 12 0.60 9.89 4.18
CA LYS A 12 1.27 10.55 3.04
C LYS A 12 0.33 10.78 1.89
N SER A 13 0.72 11.65 0.97
CA SER A 13 0.11 11.71 -0.36
C SER A 13 0.50 10.49 -1.18
N PHE A 14 -0.40 9.97 -2.02
CA PHE A 14 -0.13 8.82 -2.90
C PHE A 14 1.03 9.09 -3.89
N SER A 15 1.27 10.35 -4.25
CA SER A 15 2.44 10.76 -5.04
C SER A 15 3.75 10.39 -4.35
N ASP A 16 3.78 10.44 -3.03
CA ASP A 16 5.01 10.45 -2.22
C ASP A 16 5.45 9.05 -1.79
N ILE A 17 4.56 8.05 -1.88
CA ILE A 17 4.91 6.65 -1.61
C ILE A 17 5.71 6.05 -2.79
N TYR A 18 6.66 5.18 -2.50
CA TYR A 18 7.48 4.51 -3.51
C TYR A 18 6.70 3.39 -4.22
N PRO A 19 7.11 3.00 -5.44
CA PRO A 19 6.59 1.81 -6.08
C PRO A 19 6.76 0.56 -5.20
N PHE A 20 5.75 -0.30 -5.23
CA PHE A 20 5.61 -1.56 -4.50
C PHE A 20 5.42 -1.45 -2.98
N GLU A 21 5.37 -0.24 -2.42
CA GLU A 21 4.97 -0.05 -1.04
C GLU A 21 3.50 -0.42 -0.81
N LEU A 22 3.25 -1.04 0.33
CA LEU A 22 1.90 -1.38 0.79
C LEU A 22 1.27 -0.18 1.48
N PHE A 23 0.03 0.11 1.15
CA PHE A 23 -0.70 1.23 1.73
C PHE A 23 -2.20 0.92 1.89
N GLN A 24 -2.87 1.72 2.71
CA GLN A 24 -4.31 1.69 2.90
C GLN A 24 -4.90 3.09 2.68
N LEU A 25 -6.18 3.16 2.30
CA LEU A 25 -6.92 4.43 2.29
C LEU A 25 -7.41 4.73 3.71
N ILE A 26 -7.36 6.00 4.15
CA ILE A 26 -7.73 6.40 5.53
C ILE A 26 -9.09 5.80 5.96
N ASP A 27 -10.10 5.87 5.10
CA ASP A 27 -11.46 5.36 5.37
C ASP A 27 -11.83 4.14 4.52
N GLY A 28 -10.84 3.50 3.88
CA GLY A 28 -11.09 2.43 2.93
C GLY A 28 -10.73 1.05 3.45
N GLU A 29 -11.48 0.08 2.98
CA GLU A 29 -11.15 -1.34 3.18
C GLU A 29 -10.09 -1.79 2.15
N GLY A 30 -9.20 -2.66 2.60
CA GLY A 30 -8.23 -3.37 1.77
C GLY A 30 -6.83 -2.77 1.77
N ILE A 31 -5.86 -3.64 1.49
CA ILE A 31 -4.44 -3.31 1.36
C ILE A 31 -4.11 -3.22 -0.13
N TRP A 32 -3.38 -2.18 -0.50
CA TRP A 32 -3.01 -1.87 -1.87
C TRP A 32 -1.50 -1.80 -2.01
N THR A 33 -0.99 -2.05 -3.23
CA THR A 33 0.41 -1.86 -3.57
C THR A 33 0.54 -0.88 -4.73
N LYS A 34 1.44 0.11 -4.63
CA LYS A 34 1.62 1.08 -5.71
C LYS A 34 2.36 0.45 -6.87
N VAL A 35 1.70 0.33 -8.01
CA VAL A 35 2.34 -0.15 -9.25
C VAL A 35 2.33 0.92 -10.31
N HIS A 36 3.43 1.01 -11.06
CA HIS A 36 3.49 1.88 -12.23
C HIS A 36 2.49 1.40 -13.29
N GLN A 37 1.79 2.33 -13.96
CA GLN A 37 0.72 2.03 -14.93
C GLN A 37 1.15 1.03 -16.02
N LYS A 38 2.40 1.15 -16.51
CA LYS A 38 3.00 0.21 -17.48
C LYS A 38 3.02 -1.26 -17.01
N TYR A 39 3.14 -1.49 -15.71
CA TYR A 39 3.11 -2.82 -15.10
C TYR A 39 1.69 -3.24 -14.69
N ALA A 40 0.83 -2.29 -14.31
CA ALA A 40 -0.55 -2.56 -13.92
C ALA A 40 -1.32 -3.36 -15.00
N ARG A 41 -1.09 -3.07 -16.28
CA ARG A 41 -1.70 -3.80 -17.41
C ARG A 41 -1.33 -5.29 -17.51
N ARG A 42 -0.27 -5.72 -16.81
CA ARG A 42 0.20 -7.11 -16.81
C ARG A 42 -0.35 -7.90 -15.62
N ILE A 43 -0.96 -7.22 -14.64
CA ILE A 43 -1.53 -7.88 -13.47
C ILE A 43 -2.86 -8.52 -13.89
N ASP A 44 -2.95 -9.83 -13.71
CA ASP A 44 -4.17 -10.59 -14.01
C ASP A 44 -5.31 -10.11 -13.10
N GLN A 45 -6.49 -9.87 -13.70
CA GLN A 45 -7.68 -9.33 -13.02
C GLN A 45 -8.18 -10.24 -11.90
N ARG A 46 -7.79 -11.52 -11.85
CA ARG A 46 -8.07 -12.43 -10.74
C ARG A 46 -7.38 -12.01 -9.43
N TRP A 47 -6.29 -11.25 -9.52
CA TRP A 47 -5.46 -10.86 -8.38
C TRP A 47 -5.51 -9.36 -8.08
N SER A 48 -6.18 -8.57 -8.91
CA SER A 48 -6.28 -7.12 -8.73
C SER A 48 -7.56 -6.56 -9.34
N SER A 49 -8.17 -5.62 -8.64
CA SER A 49 -9.30 -4.82 -9.14
C SER A 49 -8.88 -3.65 -10.04
N GLY A 50 -7.57 -3.41 -10.24
CA GLY A 50 -7.07 -2.41 -11.20
C GLY A 50 -7.44 -0.96 -10.87
N LYS A 51 -7.46 -0.60 -9.58
CA LYS A 51 -7.84 0.74 -9.13
C LYS A 51 -6.78 1.80 -9.44
N CYS A 52 -7.21 2.93 -9.98
CA CYS A 52 -6.40 4.15 -10.12
C CYS A 52 -6.57 5.04 -8.89
N PHE A 53 -5.49 5.67 -8.44
CA PHE A 53 -5.47 6.60 -7.31
C PHE A 53 -5.05 7.98 -7.79
N GLN A 54 -5.59 9.03 -7.17
CA GLN A 54 -5.18 10.40 -7.49
C GLN A 54 -3.82 10.71 -6.86
N PRO A 55 -2.95 11.52 -7.50
CA PRO A 55 -1.63 11.82 -6.96
C PRO A 55 -1.67 12.45 -5.56
N ASP A 56 -2.65 13.31 -5.28
CA ASP A 56 -2.85 14.02 -4.02
C ASP A 56 -3.70 13.24 -3.00
N GLN A 57 -4.10 12.01 -3.34
CA GLN A 57 -4.93 11.19 -2.46
C GLN A 57 -4.15 10.81 -1.20
N ILE A 58 -4.69 11.12 -0.04
CA ILE A 58 -4.04 10.78 1.23
C ILE A 58 -4.21 9.29 1.53
N VAL A 59 -3.10 8.64 1.87
CA VAL A 59 -2.99 7.22 2.15
C VAL A 59 -2.16 6.99 3.41
N THR A 60 -2.37 5.84 4.04
CA THR A 60 -1.58 5.36 5.16
C THR A 60 -0.56 4.34 4.64
N LEU A 61 0.73 4.62 4.81
CA LEU A 61 1.80 3.68 4.49
C LEU A 61 1.83 2.55 5.54
N LEU A 62 1.89 1.30 5.09
CA LEU A 62 1.99 0.14 5.96
C LEU A 62 3.45 -0.27 6.11
N ILE A 63 4.04 0.03 7.26
CA ILE A 63 5.44 -0.30 7.58
C ILE A 63 5.48 -1.64 8.32
N SER A 64 6.39 -2.52 7.90
CA SER A 64 6.61 -3.80 8.57
C SER A 64 7.30 -3.57 9.91
N ASN A 65 6.69 -4.02 11.00
CA ASN A 65 7.39 -4.21 12.28
C ASN A 65 8.24 -5.47 12.19
N THR A 66 9.44 -5.37 11.60
CA THR A 66 10.51 -6.28 12.02
C THR A 66 10.98 -5.76 13.37
N ALA A 67 10.47 -6.36 14.45
CA ALA A 67 11.19 -6.31 15.71
C ALA A 67 12.58 -6.89 15.44
N GLU A 68 13.63 -6.12 15.73
CA GLU A 68 14.96 -6.65 15.91
C GLU A 68 14.88 -7.64 17.08
N ASP A 69 14.77 -8.93 16.78
CA ASP A 69 15.03 -9.99 17.74
C ASP A 69 16.55 -10.01 17.97
N ASP A 70 16.99 -9.30 19.04
CA ASP A 70 18.32 -9.41 19.67
C ASP A 70 18.54 -10.80 20.28
#